data_AF-A0A0F8WK88-F1
#
_entry.id   AF-A0A0F8WK88-F1
#
_cell.length_a   1.000
_cell.length_b   1.000
_cell.length_c   1.000
_cell.angle_alpha   90.00
_cell.angle_beta   90.00
_cell.angle_gamma   90.00
#
_symmetry.space_group_name_H-M   'P 1'
#
loop_
_entity.id
_entity.type
_entity.pdbx_description
1 polymer ?
#
loop_
_entity_poly.entity_id
_entity_poly.type
_entity_poly.pdbx_seq_one_letter_code
_entity_poly.pdbx_strand_id
1 'polypeptide(L)'
;VHVVRLADGKALCDIASATPLIPASNQKIVTSAVAIRRLGEGFTFRTVLAMEGDDLVVIGDGDPTTGDARLAARRGESIYAAMDRWVVALKAAGVKSIKGNLIVRAGIFGGANVHPDWPKAQLRQYYAAPASGMNFNDNCLDIGFTVTGKRVQPILRPVSRYIRLASRVTRGKRHLWDCRFDRTGTAGAESADAVRVRAGRAAGAGGDQPGRKAGRVG
;
A
#
# COMPACT_ATOMS: atom_id res chain seq x y z
N VAL A 1 17.21 -11.26 27.81
CA VAL A 1 16.91 -12.61 27.28
C VAL A 1 16.08 -13.34 28.31
N HIS A 2 14.96 -13.92 27.91
CA HIS A 2 14.13 -14.74 28.79
C HIS A 2 13.70 -15.97 27.99
N VAL A 3 14.00 -17.16 28.49
CA VAL A 3 13.67 -18.43 27.86
C VAL A 3 12.89 -19.27 28.85
N VAL A 4 11.71 -19.69 28.44
CA VAL A 4 10.81 -20.52 29.25
C VAL A 4 10.50 -21.82 28.53
N ARG A 5 10.37 -22.90 29.30
CA ARG A 5 9.81 -24.15 28.80
C ARG A 5 8.30 -24.04 28.77
N LEU A 6 7.68 -24.28 27.61
CA LEU A 6 6.24 -24.11 27.44
C LEU A 6 5.39 -25.10 28.25
N ALA A 7 5.91 -26.30 28.52
CA ALA A 7 5.15 -27.37 29.18
C ALA A 7 4.78 -27.03 30.64
N ASP A 8 5.64 -26.30 31.35
CA ASP A 8 5.50 -26.04 32.79
C ASP A 8 5.85 -24.59 33.18
N GLY A 9 6.17 -23.72 32.22
CA GLY A 9 6.53 -22.32 32.46
C GLY A 9 7.89 -22.13 33.13
N LYS A 10 8.70 -23.19 33.31
CA LYS A 10 9.99 -23.08 34.00
C LYS A 10 10.94 -22.19 33.20
N ALA A 11 11.49 -21.16 33.85
CA ALA A 11 12.56 -20.36 33.30
C ALA A 11 13.84 -21.21 33.15
N LEU A 12 14.37 -21.27 31.93
CA LEU A 12 15.62 -21.96 31.59
C LEU A 12 16.79 -20.97 31.51
N CYS A 13 16.50 -19.71 31.22
CA CYS A 13 17.49 -18.63 31.16
C CYS A 13 16.79 -17.29 31.43
N ASP A 14 17.39 -16.46 32.29
CA ASP A 14 16.97 -15.09 32.52
C ASP A 14 18.20 -14.17 32.59
N ILE A 15 18.26 -13.21 31.66
CA ILE A 15 19.30 -12.19 31.60
C ILE A 15 18.60 -10.86 31.36
N ALA A 16 18.49 -10.04 32.41
CA ALA A 16 17.88 -8.71 32.37
C ALA A 16 16.50 -8.68 31.68
N SER A 17 15.66 -9.69 31.92
CA SER A 17 14.35 -9.84 31.25
C SER A 17 13.37 -8.70 31.54
N ALA A 18 13.48 -8.07 32.72
CA ALA A 18 12.62 -6.98 33.15
C ALA A 18 13.03 -5.59 32.61
N THR A 19 14.16 -5.47 31.90
CA THR A 19 14.62 -4.20 31.36
C THR A 19 13.72 -3.75 30.20
N PRO A 20 13.09 -2.56 30.27
CA PRO A 20 12.33 -2.02 29.14
C PRO A 20 13.24 -1.71 27.96
N LEU A 21 12.85 -2.19 26.77
CA LEU A 21 13.58 -1.99 25.52
C LEU A 21 12.62 -1.56 24.42
N ILE A 22 13.13 -0.89 23.39
CA ILE A 22 12.35 -0.62 22.17
C ILE A 22 12.14 -1.95 21.43
N PRO A 23 10.90 -2.45 21.32
CA PRO A 23 10.64 -3.81 20.83
C PRO A 23 10.79 -3.92 19.30
N ALA A 24 10.90 -2.80 18.59
CA ALA A 24 10.81 -2.75 17.13
C ALA A 24 9.60 -3.55 16.63
N SER A 25 9.78 -4.42 15.64
CA SER A 25 8.68 -5.24 15.10
C SER A 25 8.15 -6.31 16.06
N ASN A 26 8.79 -6.57 17.20
CA ASN A 26 8.22 -7.48 18.22
C ASN A 26 6.93 -6.91 18.83
N GLN A 27 6.68 -5.61 18.72
CA GLN A 27 5.41 -4.99 19.09
C GLN A 27 4.21 -5.63 18.39
N LYS A 28 4.41 -6.19 17.18
CA LYS A 28 3.36 -6.88 16.42
C LYS A 28 2.78 -8.07 17.18
N ILE A 29 3.54 -8.73 18.06
CA ILE A 29 3.04 -9.84 18.88
C ILE A 29 1.89 -9.36 19.78
N VAL A 30 2.11 -8.25 20.49
CA VAL A 30 1.11 -7.66 21.38
C VAL A 30 -0.08 -7.15 20.58
N THR A 31 0.16 -6.41 19.49
CA THR A 31 -0.91 -5.87 18.64
C THR A 31 -1.78 -6.99 18.05
N SER A 32 -1.18 -8.07 17.55
CA SER A 32 -1.93 -9.21 17.01
C SER A 32 -2.74 -9.94 18.09
N ALA A 33 -2.17 -10.15 19.28
CA ALA A 33 -2.89 -10.78 20.38
C ALA A 33 -4.12 -9.94 20.81
N VAL A 34 -3.96 -8.61 20.88
CA VAL A 34 -5.08 -7.71 21.17
C VAL A 34 -6.12 -7.73 20.05
N ALA A 35 -5.69 -7.70 18.78
CA ALA A 35 -6.60 -7.75 17.63
C ALA A 35 -7.45 -9.03 17.64
N ILE A 36 -6.82 -10.21 17.79
CA ILE A 36 -7.53 -11.49 17.87
C ILE A 36 -8.51 -11.50 19.04
N ARG A 37 -8.08 -11.05 20.23
CA ARG A 37 -8.95 -11.00 21.43
C ARG A 37 -10.14 -10.05 21.26
N ARG A 38 -9.97 -8.92 20.56
CA ARG A 38 -10.99 -7.87 20.45
C ARG A 38 -11.94 -8.07 19.28
N LEU A 39 -11.42 -8.53 18.15
CA LEU A 39 -12.18 -8.68 16.91
C LEU A 39 -12.70 -10.12 16.73
N GLY A 40 -12.00 -11.10 17.32
CA GLY A 40 -12.25 -12.52 17.11
C GLY A 40 -11.50 -13.07 15.89
N GLU A 41 -11.29 -14.38 15.87
CA GLU A 41 -10.56 -15.08 14.79
C GLU A 41 -11.32 -15.05 13.44
N GLY A 42 -12.64 -14.94 13.49
CA GLY A 42 -13.52 -14.88 12.31
C GLY A 42 -13.78 -13.46 11.80
N PHE A 43 -13.09 -12.45 12.32
CA PHE A 43 -13.31 -11.07 11.88
C PHE A 43 -12.98 -10.90 10.39
N THR A 44 -13.84 -10.17 9.69
CA THR A 44 -13.64 -9.79 8.30
C THR A 44 -13.90 -8.31 8.12
N PHE A 45 -13.00 -7.64 7.41
CA PHE A 45 -13.25 -6.29 6.93
C PHE A 45 -14.38 -6.29 5.88
N ARG A 46 -15.09 -5.16 5.80
CA ARG A 46 -16.25 -4.92 4.96
C ARG A 46 -16.13 -3.56 4.29
N THR A 47 -16.02 -3.57 2.97
CA THR A 47 -16.28 -2.39 2.14
C THR A 47 -17.74 -2.38 1.68
N VAL A 48 -18.44 -1.28 1.88
CA VAL A 48 -19.84 -1.11 1.49
C VAL A 48 -19.94 -0.16 0.30
N LEU A 49 -20.77 -0.54 -0.68
CA LEU A 49 -21.19 0.34 -1.77
C LEU A 49 -22.62 0.78 -1.50
N ALA A 50 -22.88 2.07 -1.46
CA ALA A 50 -24.20 2.64 -1.20
C ALA A 50 -24.52 3.72 -2.24
N MET A 51 -25.79 3.79 -2.66
CA MET A 51 -26.30 4.91 -3.46
C MET A 51 -26.89 5.95 -2.51
N GLU A 52 -26.47 7.20 -2.65
CA GLU A 52 -27.01 8.35 -1.90
C GLU A 52 -27.49 9.41 -2.89
N GLY A 53 -28.79 9.39 -3.20
CA GLY A 53 -29.32 10.12 -4.34
C GLY A 53 -28.70 9.61 -5.64
N ASP A 54 -28.07 10.51 -6.40
CA ASP A 54 -27.37 10.20 -7.64
C ASP A 54 -25.88 9.83 -7.44
N ASP A 55 -25.37 9.93 -6.21
CA ASP A 55 -23.96 9.64 -5.87
C ASP A 55 -23.76 8.16 -5.51
N LEU A 56 -22.61 7.61 -5.88
CA LEU A 56 -22.10 6.32 -5.40
C LEU A 56 -21.10 6.56 -4.28
N VAL A 57 -21.38 6.02 -3.11
CA VAL A 57 -20.53 6.10 -1.93
C VAL A 57 -19.86 4.76 -1.65
N VAL A 58 -18.53 4.76 -1.60
CA VAL A 58 -17.70 3.62 -1.17
C VAL A 58 -17.28 3.88 0.27
N ILE A 59 -17.73 3.04 1.20
CA ILE A 59 -17.47 3.16 2.63
C ILE A 59 -16.53 2.04 3.04
N GLY A 60 -15.30 2.40 3.41
CA GLY A 60 -14.28 1.46 3.87
C GLY A 60 -14.19 1.39 5.40
N ASP A 61 -13.92 0.20 5.92
CA ASP A 61 -13.73 -0.07 7.35
C ASP A 61 -12.27 -0.39 7.73
N GLY A 62 -11.33 -0.07 6.84
CA GLY A 62 -9.90 -0.22 7.08
C GLY A 62 -9.27 -1.51 6.54
N ASP A 63 -9.93 -2.22 5.61
CA ASP A 63 -9.35 -3.40 4.94
C ASP A 63 -7.93 -3.12 4.43
N PRO A 64 -6.89 -3.80 4.97
CA PRO A 64 -5.52 -3.62 4.51
C PRO A 64 -5.20 -4.42 3.25
N THR A 65 -6.11 -5.27 2.78
CA THR A 65 -5.85 -6.26 1.72
C THR A 65 -6.37 -5.86 0.35
N THR A 66 -7.17 -4.79 0.26
CA THR A 66 -7.72 -4.32 -1.00
C THR A 66 -6.59 -3.92 -1.97
N GLY A 67 -6.51 -4.62 -3.09
CA GLY A 67 -5.47 -4.42 -4.11
C GLY A 67 -4.06 -4.90 -3.72
N ASP A 68 -3.90 -5.71 -2.67
CA ASP A 68 -2.60 -6.31 -2.31
C ASP A 68 -2.09 -7.21 -3.46
N ALA A 69 -0.90 -6.88 -3.98
CA ALA A 69 -0.30 -7.55 -5.13
C ALA A 69 0.07 -9.03 -4.86
N ARG A 70 0.38 -9.40 -3.62
CA ARG A 70 0.72 -10.79 -3.24
C ARG A 70 -0.54 -11.64 -3.17
N LEU A 71 -1.62 -11.12 -2.60
CA LEU A 71 -2.93 -11.75 -2.54
C LEU A 71 -3.53 -11.89 -3.93
N ALA A 72 -3.50 -10.83 -4.74
CA ALA A 72 -3.93 -10.86 -6.12
C ALA A 72 -3.16 -11.94 -6.92
N ALA A 73 -1.83 -11.96 -6.81
CA ALA A 73 -1.02 -12.98 -7.49
C ALA A 73 -1.34 -14.42 -7.02
N ARG A 74 -1.56 -14.64 -5.71
CA ARG A 74 -1.96 -15.97 -5.19
C ARG A 74 -3.30 -16.43 -5.74
N ARG A 75 -4.20 -15.51 -6.07
CA ARG A 75 -5.52 -15.79 -6.66
C ARG A 75 -5.51 -15.81 -8.19
N GLY A 76 -4.38 -15.48 -8.84
CA GLY A 76 -4.33 -15.32 -10.29
C GLY A 76 -5.10 -14.09 -10.78
N GLU A 77 -5.25 -13.07 -9.93
CA GLU A 77 -6.07 -11.89 -10.18
C GLU A 77 -5.24 -10.62 -10.39
N SER A 78 -5.89 -9.61 -10.98
CA SER A 78 -5.38 -8.24 -11.01
C SER A 78 -5.53 -7.57 -9.63
N ILE A 79 -4.65 -6.60 -9.32
CA ILE A 79 -4.83 -5.75 -8.13
C ILE A 79 -6.14 -4.94 -8.16
N TYR A 80 -6.78 -4.81 -9.32
CA TYR A 80 -8.06 -4.13 -9.49
C TYR A 80 -9.28 -5.05 -9.34
N ALA A 81 -9.09 -6.34 -9.06
CA ALA A 81 -10.17 -7.31 -9.07
C ALA A 81 -11.27 -7.01 -8.02
N ALA A 82 -10.99 -6.24 -6.97
CA ALA A 82 -12.02 -5.75 -6.06
C ALA A 82 -13.00 -4.79 -6.77
N MET A 83 -12.48 -3.86 -7.57
CA MET A 83 -13.28 -2.93 -8.36
C MET A 83 -14.11 -3.65 -9.42
N ASP A 84 -13.56 -4.67 -10.06
CA ASP A 84 -14.30 -5.50 -11.02
C ASP A 84 -15.53 -6.16 -10.35
N ARG A 85 -15.33 -6.70 -9.13
CA ARG A 85 -16.43 -7.27 -8.33
C ARG A 85 -17.46 -6.21 -7.91
N TRP A 86 -17.02 -5.00 -7.57
CA TRP A 86 -17.92 -3.89 -7.25
C TRP A 86 -18.80 -3.53 -8.44
N VAL A 87 -18.23 -3.47 -9.65
CA VAL A 87 -19.00 -3.23 -10.88
C VAL A 87 -20.02 -4.33 -11.12
N VAL A 88 -19.66 -5.61 -10.90
CA VAL A 88 -20.60 -6.73 -11.00
C VAL A 88 -21.74 -6.59 -9.98
N ALA A 89 -21.44 -6.27 -8.72
CA ALA A 89 -22.44 -6.10 -7.67
C ALA A 89 -23.40 -4.92 -7.98
N LEU A 90 -22.87 -3.79 -8.45
CA LEU A 90 -23.69 -2.64 -8.84
C LEU A 90 -24.62 -2.96 -10.02
N LYS A 91 -24.11 -3.64 -11.04
CA LYS A 91 -24.93 -4.09 -12.18
C LYS A 91 -26.02 -5.05 -11.75
N ALA A 92 -25.72 -6.00 -10.86
CA ALA A 92 -26.70 -6.93 -10.30
C ALA A 92 -27.78 -6.21 -9.49
N ALA A 93 -27.44 -5.09 -8.84
CA ALA A 93 -28.37 -4.20 -8.16
C ALA A 93 -29.15 -3.26 -9.11
N GLY A 94 -29.01 -3.42 -10.44
CA GLY A 94 -29.72 -2.61 -11.43
C GLY A 94 -29.10 -1.25 -11.74
N VAL A 95 -27.93 -0.94 -11.18
CA VAL A 95 -27.23 0.33 -11.44
C VAL A 95 -26.61 0.30 -12.84
N LYS A 96 -27.08 1.17 -13.72
CA LYS A 96 -26.61 1.29 -15.12
C LYS A 96 -25.59 2.42 -15.31
N SER A 97 -25.72 3.48 -14.53
CA SER A 97 -24.83 4.64 -14.53
C SER A 97 -24.88 5.34 -13.17
N ILE A 98 -23.79 6.01 -12.81
CA ILE A 98 -23.72 6.94 -11.68
C ILE A 98 -23.84 8.34 -12.27
N LYS A 99 -24.93 9.05 -11.96
CA LYS A 99 -25.19 10.39 -12.51
C LYS A 99 -24.50 11.49 -11.72
N GLY A 100 -24.29 11.26 -10.42
CA GLY A 100 -23.58 12.13 -9.52
C GLY A 100 -22.11 11.73 -9.39
N ASN A 101 -21.59 11.85 -8.18
CA ASN A 101 -20.21 11.68 -7.81
C ASN A 101 -19.88 10.26 -7.36
N LEU A 102 -18.60 9.90 -7.46
CA LEU A 102 -18.02 8.77 -6.74
C LEU A 102 -17.34 9.31 -5.47
N ILE A 103 -17.90 8.98 -4.31
CA ILE A 103 -17.44 9.46 -3.01
C ILE A 103 -16.77 8.31 -2.26
N VAL A 104 -15.56 8.54 -1.76
CA VAL A 104 -14.86 7.58 -0.88
C VAL A 104 -14.95 8.07 0.57
N ARG A 105 -15.68 7.33 1.40
CA ARG A 105 -15.78 7.57 2.85
C ARG A 105 -14.81 6.64 3.58
N ALA A 106 -13.72 7.22 4.08
CA ALA A 106 -12.61 6.52 4.73
C ALA A 106 -12.44 6.92 6.22
N GLY A 107 -13.47 7.47 6.85
CA GLY A 107 -13.39 8.13 8.17
C GLY A 107 -13.47 7.22 9.39
N ILE A 108 -13.34 5.89 9.25
CA ILE A 108 -13.44 4.96 10.39
C ILE A 108 -12.27 5.11 11.38
N PHE A 109 -11.09 5.49 10.87
CA PHE A 109 -9.95 5.82 11.69
C PHE A 109 -10.00 7.32 12.01
N GLY A 110 -10.16 7.65 13.29
CA GLY A 110 -10.01 9.03 13.76
C GLY A 110 -8.53 9.43 13.86
N GLY A 111 -8.24 10.73 13.74
CA GLY A 111 -6.91 11.28 14.00
C GLY A 111 -5.96 11.28 12.79
N ALA A 112 -4.66 11.25 13.08
CA ALA A 112 -3.61 11.30 12.05
C ALA A 112 -3.36 9.92 11.43
N ASN A 113 -3.19 9.91 10.10
CA ASN A 113 -3.00 8.68 9.32
C ASN A 113 -1.55 8.15 9.38
N VAL A 114 -0.64 8.90 10.00
CA VAL A 114 0.75 8.52 10.29
C VAL A 114 1.03 8.78 11.76
N HIS A 115 1.87 7.96 12.38
CA HIS A 115 2.21 8.16 13.79
C HIS A 115 3.04 9.45 13.95
N PRO A 116 2.71 10.36 14.88
CA PRO A 116 3.35 11.66 15.01
C PRO A 116 4.85 11.58 15.30
N ASP A 117 5.28 10.54 16.02
CA ASP A 117 6.69 10.33 16.39
C ASP A 117 7.52 9.62 15.31
N TRP A 118 6.93 9.26 14.16
CA TRP A 118 7.70 8.66 13.08
C TRP A 118 8.66 9.68 12.46
N PRO A 119 9.92 9.29 12.18
CA PRO A 119 10.88 10.21 11.56
C PRO A 119 10.35 10.72 10.22
N LYS A 120 10.23 12.04 10.08
CA LYS A 120 9.69 12.68 8.85
C LYS A 120 10.40 12.25 7.57
N ALA A 121 11.70 11.96 7.66
CA ALA A 121 12.51 11.48 6.53
C ALA A 121 12.12 10.07 6.04
N GLN A 122 11.43 9.28 6.87
CA GLN A 122 10.99 7.92 6.56
C GLN A 122 9.55 7.84 6.03
N LEU A 123 8.76 8.92 6.09
CA LEU A 123 7.34 8.91 5.69
C LEU A 123 7.08 8.58 4.21
N ARG A 124 8.14 8.46 3.40
CA ARG A 124 8.06 8.01 1.99
C ARG A 124 8.36 6.53 1.82
N GLN A 125 8.74 5.84 2.89
CA GLN A 125 9.05 4.43 2.85
C GLN A 125 7.75 3.64 2.96
N TYR A 126 7.66 2.53 2.23
CA TYR A 126 6.47 1.68 2.23
C TYR A 126 6.03 1.23 3.64
N TYR A 127 6.98 1.06 4.57
CA TYR A 127 6.69 0.65 5.95
C TYR A 127 6.15 1.79 6.83
N ALA A 128 6.17 3.02 6.31
CA ALA A 128 5.64 4.22 6.95
C ALA A 128 4.46 4.81 6.15
N ALA A 129 3.88 4.02 5.23
CA ALA A 129 2.71 4.42 4.46
C ALA A 129 1.56 4.82 5.40
N PRO A 130 0.80 5.89 5.08
CA PRO A 130 -0.34 6.29 5.90
C PRO A 130 -1.39 5.17 5.98
N ALA A 131 -2.06 5.00 7.12
CA ALA A 131 -3.21 4.11 7.28
C ALA A 131 -4.53 4.89 7.15
N SER A 132 -5.53 4.32 6.49
CA SER A 132 -6.82 4.97 6.21
C SER A 132 -7.97 3.98 6.31
N GLY A 133 -9.21 4.47 6.46
CA GLY A 133 -10.40 3.62 6.38
C GLY A 133 -10.61 3.00 4.99
N MET A 134 -9.99 3.57 3.95
CA MET A 134 -9.93 2.98 2.61
C MET A 134 -8.47 2.86 2.20
N ASN A 135 -8.02 1.63 2.00
CA ASN A 135 -6.65 1.34 1.59
C ASN A 135 -6.61 0.66 0.23
N PHE A 136 -5.58 0.94 -0.56
CA PHE A 136 -5.36 0.26 -1.83
C PHE A 136 -3.88 0.02 -2.08
N ASN A 137 -3.50 -1.21 -2.45
CA ASN A 137 -2.11 -1.59 -2.74
C ASN A 137 -1.15 -1.20 -1.59
N ASP A 138 -1.50 -1.56 -0.34
CA ASP A 138 -0.75 -1.20 0.88
C ASP A 138 -0.54 0.31 1.07
N ASN A 139 -1.43 1.13 0.49
CA ASN A 139 -1.31 2.59 0.38
C ASN A 139 0.00 3.05 -0.25
N CYS A 140 0.52 2.23 -1.16
CA CYS A 140 1.78 2.46 -1.81
C CYS A 140 1.64 2.55 -3.33
N LEU A 141 2.62 3.21 -3.92
CA LEU A 141 2.87 3.22 -5.35
C LEU A 141 4.11 2.38 -5.65
N ASP A 142 3.95 1.41 -6.51
CA ASP A 142 5.02 0.59 -7.06
C ASP A 142 5.51 1.20 -8.38
N ILE A 143 6.80 1.56 -8.40
CA ILE A 143 7.47 2.09 -9.58
C ILE A 143 8.36 0.99 -10.14
N GLY A 144 8.12 0.61 -11.39
CA GLY A 144 8.95 -0.34 -12.13
C GLY A 144 9.41 0.24 -13.46
N PHE A 145 10.05 -0.59 -14.27
CA PHE A 145 10.46 -0.21 -15.63
C PHE A 145 10.25 -1.35 -16.63
N THR A 146 9.77 -1.00 -17.82
CA THR A 146 9.83 -1.85 -19.01
C THR A 146 11.03 -1.44 -19.84
N VAL A 147 11.85 -2.40 -20.27
CA VAL A 147 13.04 -2.16 -21.08
C VAL A 147 12.86 -2.79 -22.46
N THR A 148 12.89 -1.96 -23.51
CA THR A 148 12.78 -2.40 -24.91
C THR A 148 13.97 -1.84 -25.69
N GLY A 149 14.93 -2.70 -26.03
CA GLY A 149 16.18 -2.28 -26.67
C GLY A 149 17.00 -1.33 -25.77
N LYS A 150 17.14 -0.06 -26.19
CA LYS A 150 17.79 1.02 -25.41
C LYS A 150 16.80 1.85 -24.60
N ARG A 151 15.49 1.72 -24.85
CA ARG A 151 14.44 2.51 -24.21
C ARG A 151 14.10 1.90 -22.85
N VAL A 152 14.05 2.75 -21.82
CA VAL A 152 13.59 2.41 -20.47
C VAL A 152 12.35 3.25 -20.18
N GLN A 153 11.20 2.59 -20.06
CA GLN A 153 9.93 3.24 -19.78
C GLN A 153 9.51 2.97 -18.33
N PRO A 154 9.30 4.00 -17.50
CA PRO A 154 8.82 3.79 -16.14
C PRO A 154 7.36 3.34 -16.16
N ILE A 155 6.97 2.51 -15.20
CA ILE A 155 5.60 2.07 -14.98
C ILE A 155 5.19 2.41 -13.54
N LEU A 156 3.96 2.87 -13.35
CA LEU A 156 3.35 3.11 -12.04
C LEU A 156 2.26 2.07 -11.79
N ARG A 157 2.22 1.52 -10.57
CA ARG A 157 1.13 0.65 -10.11
C ARG A 157 0.70 1.07 -8.70
N PRO A 158 -0.59 1.31 -8.44
CA PRO A 158 -1.66 1.44 -9.43
C PRO A 158 -1.42 2.57 -10.43
N VAL A 159 -2.08 2.48 -11.58
CA VAL A 159 -2.09 3.58 -12.55
C VAL A 159 -2.88 4.73 -11.96
N SER A 160 -2.40 5.96 -12.18
CA SER A 160 -3.07 7.15 -11.68
C SER A 160 -2.94 8.27 -12.70
N ARG A 161 -4.05 8.97 -12.95
CA ARG A 161 -4.08 10.21 -13.75
C ARG A 161 -3.54 11.42 -12.99
N TYR A 162 -3.52 11.34 -11.66
CA TYR A 162 -3.08 12.41 -10.76
C TYR A 162 -1.57 12.41 -10.54
N ILE A 163 -0.90 11.31 -10.91
CA ILE A 163 0.54 11.15 -10.73
C ILE A 163 1.21 11.13 -12.09
N ARG A 164 2.08 12.11 -12.33
CA ARG A 164 2.93 12.14 -13.53
C ARG A 164 4.29 11.56 -13.23
N LEU A 165 4.68 10.51 -13.96
CA LEU A 165 6.02 9.95 -13.92
C LEU A 165 6.93 10.66 -14.92
N ALA A 166 7.97 11.31 -14.42
CA ALA A 166 9.07 11.82 -15.25
C ALA A 166 10.33 10.99 -14.98
N SER A 167 10.81 10.25 -15.98
CA SER A 167 11.98 9.38 -15.87
C SER A 167 13.16 9.90 -16.69
N ARG A 168 14.33 9.95 -16.07
CA ARG A 168 15.63 10.10 -16.77
C ARG A 168 16.45 8.82 -16.75
N VAL A 169 15.80 7.69 -16.45
CA VAL A 169 16.47 6.40 -16.33
C VAL A 169 16.94 5.92 -17.70
N THR A 170 18.21 5.55 -17.79
CA THR A 170 18.83 4.98 -18.99
C THR A 170 19.34 3.58 -18.70
N ARG A 171 19.46 2.77 -19.76
CA ARG A 171 20.04 1.43 -19.65
C ARG A 171 21.54 1.51 -19.33
N GLY A 172 22.03 0.67 -18.42
CA GLY A 172 23.43 0.56 -18.03
C GLY A 172 23.80 -0.82 -17.52
N LYS A 173 24.83 -0.96 -16.67
CA LYS A 173 25.30 -2.27 -16.15
C LYS A 173 24.94 -2.52 -14.67
N ARG A 174 24.44 -1.50 -13.96
CA ARG A 174 24.05 -1.58 -12.54
C ARG A 174 22.54 -1.39 -12.41
N HIS A 175 21.98 -1.62 -11.22
CA HIS A 175 20.55 -1.39 -10.95
C HIS A 175 20.39 -0.26 -9.91
N LEU A 176 20.84 0.94 -10.26
CA LEU A 176 20.72 2.09 -9.35
C LEU A 176 19.62 3.01 -9.87
N TRP A 177 18.70 3.40 -9.01
CA TRP A 177 17.69 4.41 -9.30
C TRP A 177 17.11 4.94 -8.00
N ASP A 178 16.59 6.16 -8.06
CA ASP A 178 15.97 6.87 -6.95
C ASP A 178 14.67 7.52 -7.44
N CYS A 179 13.72 7.70 -6.52
CA CYS A 179 12.46 8.38 -6.79
C CYS A 179 12.29 9.55 -5.84
N ARG A 180 11.94 10.70 -6.39
CA ARG A 180 11.64 11.91 -5.64
C ARG A 180 10.24 12.39 -5.99
N PHE A 181 9.53 12.83 -4.96
CA PHE A 181 8.21 13.41 -5.09
C PHE A 181 8.38 14.93 -5.08
N ASP A 182 8.01 15.56 -6.18
CA ASP A 182 7.93 17.00 -6.32
C ASP A 182 6.44 17.36 -6.32
N ARG A 183 5.92 17.97 -5.25
CA ARG A 183 4.59 18.61 -5.30
C ARG A 183 4.76 19.88 -6.14
N THR A 184 4.38 19.82 -7.41
CA THR A 184 4.23 21.02 -8.24
C THR A 184 2.76 21.44 -8.21
N GLY A 185 2.40 22.35 -7.30
CA GLY A 185 1.06 22.93 -7.27
C GLY A 185 0.84 23.90 -6.11
N THR A 186 0.74 25.19 -6.45
CA THR A 186 0.16 26.26 -5.64
C THR A 186 -1.29 25.94 -5.29
N ALA A 187 -1.71 26.24 -4.06
CA ALA A 187 -3.10 26.12 -3.62
C ALA A 187 -4.04 26.83 -4.62
N GLY A 188 -4.91 26.10 -5.32
CA GLY A 188 -5.99 26.69 -6.13
C GLY A 188 -6.30 26.06 -7.50
N ALA A 189 -5.48 25.16 -8.04
CA ALA A 189 -5.79 24.42 -9.27
C ALA A 189 -5.39 22.94 -9.08
N GLU A 190 -6.16 21.99 -9.63
CA GLU A 190 -5.94 20.53 -9.50
C GLU A 190 -4.45 20.17 -9.56
N SER A 191 -3.83 20.03 -8.38
CA SER A 191 -2.39 19.87 -8.26
C SER A 191 -2.06 18.41 -8.57
N ALA A 192 -1.51 18.16 -9.75
CA ALA A 192 -0.94 16.85 -10.05
C ALA A 192 0.39 16.71 -9.29
N ASP A 193 0.49 15.72 -8.40
CA ASP A 193 1.75 15.38 -7.76
C ASP A 193 2.68 14.76 -8.83
N ALA A 194 3.90 15.28 -8.95
CA ALA A 194 4.88 14.79 -9.91
C ALA A 194 5.86 13.85 -9.20
N VAL A 195 5.96 12.62 -9.68
CA VAL A 195 6.99 11.69 -9.24
C VAL A 195 8.12 11.73 -10.26
N ARG A 196 9.24 12.33 -9.84
CA ARG A 196 10.47 12.38 -10.63
C ARG A 196 11.34 11.20 -10.27
N VAL A 197 11.47 10.30 -11.23
CA VAL A 197 12.37 9.15 -11.15
C VAL A 197 13.72 9.55 -11.74
N ARG A 198 14.73 9.74 -10.89
CA ARG A 198 16.10 10.01 -11.31
C ARG A 198 16.88 8.70 -11.15
N ALA A 199 17.54 8.21 -12.20
CA ALA A 199 18.48 7.11 -12.03
C ALA A 199 19.91 7.52 -12.33
N GLY A 200 20.82 6.82 -11.66
CA GLY A 200 22.03 6.34 -12.31
C GLY A 200 21.81 4.94 -12.90
N ARG A 201 21.67 4.79 -14.22
CA ARG A 201 21.94 3.55 -15.00
C ARG A 201 21.29 2.22 -14.49
N ALA A 202 20.29 1.68 -15.21
CA ALA A 202 19.61 0.39 -14.94
C ALA A 202 20.01 -0.75 -15.92
N ALA A 203 20.35 -1.96 -15.46
CA ALA A 203 20.80 -3.06 -16.32
C ALA A 203 19.69 -3.79 -17.05
N GLY A 204 19.94 -4.12 -18.32
CA GLY A 204 19.05 -4.96 -19.13
C GLY A 204 19.44 -6.43 -18.96
N ALA A 205 18.51 -7.24 -18.45
CA ALA A 205 18.60 -8.68 -18.56
C ALA A 205 18.09 -9.09 -19.95
N GLY A 206 18.91 -9.85 -20.69
CA GLY A 206 18.38 -10.69 -21.76
C GLY A 206 17.57 -11.83 -21.15
N GLY A 207 16.55 -12.29 -21.87
CA GLY A 207 15.68 -13.39 -21.46
C GLY A 207 14.28 -12.90 -21.11
N ASP A 208 13.31 -13.47 -21.82
CA ASP A 208 11.88 -13.17 -21.87
C ASP A 208 11.15 -13.52 -20.55
N GLN A 209 11.49 -12.81 -19.47
CA GLN A 209 10.73 -12.82 -18.21
C GLN A 209 10.57 -11.39 -17.68
N PRO A 210 9.36 -10.95 -17.29
CA PRO A 210 9.14 -9.63 -16.71
C PRO A 210 9.77 -9.58 -15.31
N GLY A 211 11.06 -9.23 -15.26
CA GLY A 211 11.85 -9.15 -14.04
C GLY A 211 11.28 -8.14 -13.05
N ARG A 212 10.80 -8.64 -11.90
CA ARG A 212 10.50 -7.89 -10.67
C ARG A 212 11.72 -7.07 -10.24
N LYS A 213 11.82 -5.80 -10.64
CA LYS A 213 12.63 -4.81 -9.91
C LYS A 213 11.87 -3.50 -9.84
N ALA A 214 10.83 -3.53 -9.01
CA ALA A 214 10.00 -2.40 -8.64
C ALA A 214 10.41 -1.90 -7.25
N GLY A 215 10.38 -0.59 -7.04
CA GLY A 215 10.55 0.05 -5.75
C GLY A 215 9.21 0.61 -5.32
N ARG A 216 8.90 0.46 -4.04
CA ARG A 216 7.62 0.79 -3.44
C ARG A 216 7.77 2.03 -2.57
N VAL A 217 6.87 2.99 -2.75
CA VAL A 217 6.85 4.23 -1.99
C VAL A 217 5.48 4.38 -1.34
N GLY A 218 5.47 4.76 -0.05
CA GLY A 218 4.26 5.12 0.71
C GLY A 218 3.96 6.62 0.67
#